data_AF-A0A1C6VC40-F1
#
_entry.id   AF-A0A1C6VC40-F1
#
_cell.length_a   1.000
_cell.length_b   1.000
_cell.length_c   1.000
_cell.angle_alpha   90.00
_cell.angle_beta   90.00
_cell.angle_gamma   90.00
#
_symmetry.space_group_name_H-M   'P 1'
#
loop_
_entity.id
_entity.type
_entity.pdbx_description
1 polymer ?
#
loop_
_entity_poly.entity_id
_entity_poly.type
_entity_poly.pdbx_seq_one_letter_code
_entity_poly.pdbx_strand_id
1 'polypeptide(L)'
;MDVSPGTRRWPAYAVAALFLAYAVGKAAFALESRLGLPGGPVVSAAEHERYARDVMGVATAQWSAAASGVAGACLALATVTPPGRRVPRPLMLLALAVLLLAAGAGATIMVLDGFVGLGVGWQWYHGILGLVAISLLLAMTRSYLVATRHVAA
;
A
#
# COMPACT_ATOMS: atom_id res chain seq x y z
N MET A 1 29.33 -18.46 -6.92
CA MET A 1 28.67 -17.69 -5.85
C MET A 1 27.35 -18.36 -5.56
N ASP A 2 27.35 -19.33 -4.65
CA ASP A 2 26.14 -19.97 -4.17
C ASP A 2 25.35 -18.97 -3.33
N VAL A 3 24.32 -18.37 -3.93
CA VAL A 3 23.29 -17.67 -3.18
C VAL A 3 22.40 -18.76 -2.61
N SER A 4 22.76 -19.30 -1.44
CA SER A 4 21.83 -20.06 -0.61
C SER A 4 20.52 -19.27 -0.58
N PRO A 5 19.35 -19.87 -0.89
CA PRO A 5 18.09 -19.15 -0.96
C PRO A 5 17.62 -18.79 0.46
N GLY A 6 18.34 -17.88 1.11
CA GLY A 6 17.88 -17.16 2.27
C GLY A 6 16.59 -16.46 1.89
N THR A 7 15.61 -16.53 2.78
CA THR A 7 14.32 -15.86 2.60
C THR A 7 14.56 -14.39 2.26
N ARG A 8 14.21 -13.96 1.05
CA ARG A 8 14.43 -12.59 0.58
C ARG A 8 13.57 -11.62 1.40
N ARG A 9 14.19 -10.87 2.31
CA ARG A 9 13.49 -9.89 3.19
C ARG A 9 13.27 -8.53 2.52
N TRP A 10 14.04 -8.21 1.49
CA TRP A 10 14.00 -6.91 0.83
C TRP A 10 12.61 -6.47 0.34
N PRO A 11 11.69 -7.34 -0.14
CA PRO A 11 10.38 -6.89 -0.58
C PRO A 11 9.57 -6.28 0.57
N ALA A 12 9.70 -6.83 1.79
CA ALA A 12 9.03 -6.29 2.96
C ALA A 12 9.53 -4.88 3.32
N TYR A 13 10.84 -4.64 3.23
CA TYR A 13 11.41 -3.32 3.46
C TYR A 13 11.00 -2.31 2.37
N ALA A 14 10.98 -2.74 1.11
CA ALA A 14 10.52 -1.91 0.00
C ALA A 14 9.03 -1.53 0.14
N VAL A 15 8.18 -2.50 0.50
CA VAL A 15 6.77 -2.25 0.80
C VAL A 15 6.61 -1.31 2.00
N ALA A 16 7.38 -1.52 3.08
CA ALA A 16 7.34 -0.64 4.24
C ALA A 16 7.71 0.81 3.88
N ALA A 17 8.79 1.00 3.12
CA ALA A 17 9.20 2.32 2.64
C ALA A 17 8.13 2.98 1.75
N LEU A 18 7.52 2.22 0.83
CA LEU A 18 6.44 2.70 -0.03
C LEU A 18 5.23 3.18 0.80
N PHE A 19 4.81 2.40 1.79
CA PHE A 19 3.68 2.76 2.65
C PHE A 19 3.98 3.94 3.58
N LEU A 20 5.21 4.08 4.06
CA LEU A 20 5.62 5.27 4.82
C LEU A 20 5.64 6.52 3.94
N ALA A 21 6.16 6.43 2.71
CA ALA A 21 6.11 7.54 1.76
C ALA A 21 4.66 7.95 1.45
N TYR A 22 3.78 6.98 1.25
CA TYR A 22 2.34 7.21 1.12
C TYR A 22 1.76 7.89 2.36
N ALA A 23 2.06 7.40 3.56
CA ALA A 23 1.56 7.96 4.82
C ALA A 23 1.99 9.43 5.00
N VAL A 24 3.25 9.76 4.72
CA VAL A 24 3.76 11.13 4.76
C VAL A 24 3.04 12.02 3.76
N GLY A 25 2.86 11.56 2.52
CA GLY A 25 2.13 12.31 1.50
C GLY A 25 0.67 12.59 1.91
N LYS A 26 0.04 11.61 2.57
CA LYS A 26 -1.32 11.74 3.11
C LYS A 26 -1.39 12.69 4.30
N ALA A 27 -0.44 12.63 5.22
CA ALA A 27 -0.37 13.56 6.34
C ALA A 27 -0.16 15.01 5.86
N ALA A 28 0.69 15.24 4.86
CA ALA A 28 0.88 16.57 4.27
C ALA A 28 -0.43 17.12 3.68
N PHE A 29 -1.16 16.30 2.92
CA PHE A 29 -2.46 16.69 2.37
C PHE A 29 -3.52 16.88 3.48
N ALA A 30 -3.45 16.14 4.58
CA ALA A 30 -4.33 16.32 5.72
C ALA A 30 -4.12 17.69 6.40
N LEU A 31 -2.86 18.11 6.56
CA LEU A 31 -2.50 19.43 7.12
C LEU A 31 -3.01 20.58 6.25
N GLU A 32 -3.00 20.41 4.93
CA GLU A 32 -3.52 21.39 3.98
C GLU A 32 -5.04 21.24 3.74
N SER A 33 -5.70 20.28 4.40
CA SER A 33 -7.09 19.87 4.12
C SER A 33 -7.36 19.60 2.64
N ARG A 34 -6.39 19.10 1.88
CA ARG A 34 -6.51 18.79 0.45
C ARG A 34 -6.89 17.34 0.22
N LEU A 35 -7.74 17.10 -0.77
CA LEU A 35 -8.04 15.74 -1.24
C LEU A 35 -7.08 15.35 -2.37
N GLY A 36 -6.67 14.09 -2.42
CA GLY A 36 -5.77 13.55 -3.45
C GLY A 36 -4.46 12.94 -2.91
N LEU A 37 -3.44 12.92 -3.77
CA LEU A 37 -2.11 12.36 -3.53
C LEU A 37 -1.06 13.31 -4.12
N PRO A 38 0.10 13.55 -3.46
CA PRO A 38 1.18 14.34 -4.06
C PRO A 38 1.57 13.83 -5.45
N GLY A 39 1.57 14.72 -6.45
CA GLY A 39 1.89 14.39 -7.85
C GLY A 39 0.77 13.70 -8.64
N GLY A 40 -0.34 13.34 -7.99
CA GLY A 40 -1.53 12.77 -8.63
C GLY A 40 -2.43 13.82 -9.29
N PRO A 41 -3.55 13.39 -9.90
CA PRO A 41 -4.51 14.27 -10.54
C PRO A 41 -5.06 15.33 -9.60
N VAL A 42 -5.33 16.52 -10.13
CA VAL A 42 -5.93 17.61 -9.37
C VAL A 42 -7.39 17.28 -9.11
N VAL A 43 -7.77 17.25 -7.83
CA VAL A 43 -9.16 17.06 -7.41
C VAL A 43 -9.90 18.39 -7.51
N SER A 44 -11.04 18.40 -8.20
CA SER A 44 -11.85 19.61 -8.37
C SER A 44 -12.50 20.05 -7.04
N ALA A 45 -12.84 21.34 -6.91
CA ALA A 45 -13.56 21.84 -5.74
C ALA A 45 -14.93 21.14 -5.56
N ALA A 46 -15.64 20.88 -6.67
CA ALA A 46 -16.91 20.18 -6.64
C ALA A 46 -16.79 18.73 -6.13
N GLU A 47 -15.71 18.02 -6.51
CA GLU A 47 -15.41 16.69 -5.95
C GLU A 47 -15.08 16.73 -4.48
N HIS A 48 -14.32 17.74 -4.06
CA HIS A 48 -13.96 17.93 -2.66
C HIS A 48 -15.20 18.15 -1.79
N GLU A 49 -16.09 19.05 -2.20
CA GLU A 49 -17.35 19.32 -1.50
C GLU A 49 -18.26 18.10 -1.44
N ARG A 50 -18.38 17.38 -2.57
CA ARG A 50 -19.16 16.13 -2.64
C ARG A 50 -18.60 15.08 -1.68
N TYR A 51 -17.28 14.88 -1.66
CA TYR A 51 -16.64 13.92 -0.78
C TYR A 51 -16.85 14.26 0.70
N ALA A 52 -16.71 15.54 1.05
CA ALA A 52 -16.91 16.02 2.42
C ALA A 52 -18.37 15.85 2.90
N ARG A 53 -19.34 16.00 1.98
CA ARG A 53 -20.77 15.85 2.27
C ARG A 53 -21.18 14.39 2.41
N ASP A 54 -20.75 13.54 1.48
CA ASP A 54 -21.34 12.21 1.28
C ASP A 54 -20.50 11.06 1.89
N VAL A 55 -19.21 11.30 2.17
CA VAL A 55 -18.28 10.25 2.62
C VAL A 55 -17.72 10.57 4.00
N MET A 56 -16.85 11.57 4.09
CA MET A 56 -16.25 12.04 5.35
C MET A 56 -15.47 13.34 5.12
N GLY A 57 -15.22 14.10 6.19
CA GLY A 57 -14.36 15.29 6.13
C GLY A 57 -12.98 14.99 5.53
N VAL A 58 -12.49 15.86 4.65
CA VAL A 58 -11.26 15.62 3.88
C VAL A 58 -10.02 15.43 4.75
N ALA A 59 -9.84 16.26 5.78
CA ALA A 59 -8.74 16.10 6.72
C ALA A 59 -8.81 14.73 7.43
N THR A 60 -10.00 14.31 7.86
CA THR A 60 -10.22 12.99 8.47
C THR A 60 -9.87 11.87 7.49
N ALA A 61 -10.32 11.95 6.25
CA ALA A 61 -10.00 10.97 5.22
C ALA A 61 -8.49 10.82 5.00
N GLN A 62 -7.78 11.94 4.92
CA GLN A 62 -6.35 11.94 4.69
C GLN A 62 -5.58 11.46 5.93
N TRP A 63 -6.02 11.80 7.15
CA TRP A 63 -5.45 11.23 8.37
C TRP A 63 -5.71 9.72 8.50
N SER A 64 -6.91 9.24 8.15
CA SER A 64 -7.21 7.81 8.09
C SER A 64 -6.34 7.10 7.06
N ALA A 65 -6.11 7.71 5.90
CA ALA A 65 -5.19 7.19 4.89
C ALA A 65 -3.73 7.20 5.35
N ALA A 66 -3.30 8.23 6.09
CA ALA A 66 -1.96 8.26 6.68
C ALA A 66 -1.78 7.13 7.70
N ALA A 67 -2.76 6.95 8.60
CA ALA A 67 -2.78 5.88 9.59
C ALA A 67 -2.76 4.49 8.94
N SER A 68 -3.53 4.28 7.87
CA SER A 68 -3.51 3.00 7.14
C SER A 68 -2.17 2.77 6.43
N GLY A 69 -1.51 3.83 5.95
CA GLY A 69 -0.14 3.75 5.45
C GLY A 69 0.84 3.28 6.52
N VAL A 70 0.83 3.89 7.70
CA VAL A 70 1.68 3.46 8.83
C VAL A 70 1.38 2.01 9.23
N ALA A 71 0.10 1.64 9.33
CA ALA A 71 -0.31 0.27 9.64
C ALA A 71 0.20 -0.75 8.59
N GLY A 72 0.08 -0.41 7.30
CA GLY A 72 0.61 -1.22 6.19
C GLY A 72 2.13 -1.40 6.27
N ALA A 73 2.87 -0.35 6.62
CA ALA A 73 4.32 -0.43 6.82
C ALA A 73 4.69 -1.33 8.01
N CYS A 74 4.00 -1.18 9.14
CA CYS A 74 4.17 -2.04 10.31
C CYS A 74 3.89 -3.51 9.98
N LEU A 75 2.81 -3.78 9.24
CA LEU A 75 2.46 -5.12 8.79
C LEU A 75 3.55 -5.72 7.88
N ALA A 76 4.07 -4.93 6.93
CA ALA A 76 5.17 -5.35 6.08
C ALA A 76 6.41 -5.73 6.91
N LEU A 77 6.83 -4.90 7.86
CA LEU A 77 7.95 -5.20 8.76
C LEU A 77 7.68 -6.41 9.67
N ALA A 78 6.43 -6.63 10.10
CA ALA A 78 6.05 -7.80 10.87
C ALA A 78 6.30 -9.12 10.10
N THR A 79 6.25 -9.09 8.76
CA THR A 79 6.57 -10.28 7.96
C THR A 79 8.04 -10.69 8.03
N VAL A 80 8.97 -9.85 8.51
CA VAL A 80 10.42 -10.15 8.49
C VAL A 80 11.12 -9.96 9.83
N THR A 81 10.43 -9.44 10.84
CA THR A 81 11.00 -9.18 12.18
C THR A 81 10.62 -10.27 13.19
N PRO A 82 11.47 -10.58 14.18
CA PRO A 82 11.18 -11.61 15.18
C PRO A 82 9.85 -11.44 15.93
N PRO A 83 9.43 -10.22 16.36
CA PRO A 83 8.14 -10.03 17.02
C PRO A 83 6.96 -10.38 16.12
N GLY A 84 6.99 -9.96 14.85
CA GLY A 84 5.92 -10.25 13.89
C GLY A 84 5.83 -11.73 13.52
N ARG A 85 6.92 -12.49 13.63
CA ARG A 85 6.93 -13.95 13.44
C ARG A 85 6.24 -14.73 14.55
N ARG A 86 5.87 -14.09 15.68
CA ARG A 86 5.05 -14.70 16.74
C ARG A 86 3.56 -14.68 16.42
N VAL A 87 3.12 -13.92 15.42
CA VAL A 87 1.71 -13.84 15.01
C VAL A 87 1.30 -15.18 14.39
N PRO A 88 0.13 -15.75 14.76
CA PRO A 88 -0.38 -16.97 14.15
C PRO A 88 -0.44 -16.85 12.63
N ARG A 89 0.12 -17.85 11.93
CA ARG A 89 0.24 -17.83 10.46
C ARG A 89 -1.09 -17.55 9.73
N PRO A 90 -2.24 -18.15 10.08
CA PRO A 90 -3.50 -17.84 9.41
C PRO A 90 -3.90 -16.36 9.54
N LEU A 91 -3.67 -15.75 10.71
CA LEU A 91 -3.99 -14.35 10.95
C LEU A 91 -3.08 -13.42 10.14
N MET A 92 -1.79 -13.71 10.06
CA MET A 92 -0.87 -12.94 9.22
C MET A 92 -1.23 -13.06 7.74
N LEU A 93 -1.59 -14.25 7.26
CA LEU A 93 -2.02 -14.45 5.87
C LEU A 93 -3.33 -13.71 5.56
N LEU A 94 -4.29 -13.70 6.49
CA LEU A 94 -5.50 -12.89 6.36
C LEU A 94 -5.17 -11.40 6.27
N ALA A 95 -4.30 -10.90 7.15
CA ALA A 95 -3.87 -9.50 7.12
C ALA A 95 -3.16 -9.13 5.81
N LEU A 96 -2.29 -10.01 5.31
CA LEU A 96 -1.63 -9.83 4.01
C LEU A 96 -2.61 -9.87 2.83
N ALA A 97 -3.63 -10.72 2.89
CA ALA A 97 -4.68 -10.77 1.87
C ALA A 97 -5.50 -9.47 1.87
N VAL A 98 -5.90 -8.97 3.05
CA VAL A 98 -6.59 -7.68 3.18
C VAL A 98 -5.73 -6.54 2.65
N LEU A 99 -4.44 -6.49 3.00
CA LEU A 99 -3.51 -5.48 2.50
C LEU A 99 -3.38 -5.55 0.97
N LEU A 100 -3.22 -6.75 0.42
CA LEU A 100 -3.09 -6.97 -1.02
C LEU A 100 -4.35 -6.52 -1.76
N LEU A 101 -5.54 -6.82 -1.24
CA LEU A 101 -6.80 -6.39 -1.84
C LEU A 101 -6.97 -4.87 -1.76
N ALA A 102 -6.77 -4.28 -0.58
CA ALA A 102 -6.97 -2.85 -0.36
C ALA A 102 -5.98 -1.99 -1.18
N ALA A 103 -4.68 -2.27 -1.05
CA ALA A 103 -3.65 -1.50 -1.76
C ALA A 103 -3.56 -1.91 -3.24
N GLY A 104 -3.76 -3.19 -3.55
CA GLY A 104 -3.78 -3.69 -4.92
C GLY A 104 -4.95 -3.15 -5.74
N ALA A 105 -6.13 -2.95 -5.15
CA ALA A 105 -7.25 -2.30 -5.82
C ALA A 105 -6.91 -0.85 -6.19
N GLY A 106 -6.37 -0.07 -5.25
CA GLY A 106 -5.92 1.30 -5.53
C GLY A 106 -4.83 1.36 -6.61
N ALA A 107 -3.84 0.48 -6.53
CA ALA A 107 -2.80 0.37 -7.55
C ALA A 107 -3.35 -0.05 -8.92
N THR A 108 -4.35 -0.94 -8.96
CA THR A 108 -5.01 -1.37 -10.20
C THR A 108 -5.77 -0.22 -10.85
N ILE A 109 -6.43 0.63 -10.06
CA ILE A 109 -7.06 1.86 -10.58
C ILE A 109 -6.02 2.77 -11.22
N MET A 110 -4.86 2.96 -10.58
CA MET A 110 -3.75 3.76 -11.16
C MET A 110 -3.21 3.16 -12.46
N VAL A 111 -3.13 1.82 -12.56
CA VAL A 111 -2.72 1.11 -13.78
C VAL A 111 -3.72 1.32 -14.90
N LEU A 112 -5.00 1.05 -14.64
CA LEU A 112 -6.05 1.15 -15.65
C LEU A 112 -6.22 2.58 -16.13
N ASP A 113 -6.26 3.55 -15.22
CA ASP A 113 -6.38 4.94 -15.61
C ASP A 113 -5.10 5.45 -16.32
N GLY A 114 -3.92 5.13 -15.78
CA GLY A 114 -2.64 5.58 -16.34
C GLY A 114 -2.33 5.07 -17.75
N PHE A 115 -2.78 3.86 -18.10
CA PHE A 115 -2.49 3.26 -19.41
C PHE A 115 -3.69 3.23 -20.37
N VAL A 116 -4.92 3.25 -19.85
CA VAL A 116 -6.15 3.10 -20.65
C VAL A 116 -7.02 4.37 -20.60
N GLY A 117 -6.83 5.24 -19.61
CA GLY A 117 -7.61 6.48 -19.47
C GLY A 117 -9.04 6.28 -18.94
N LEU A 118 -9.25 5.23 -18.14
CA LEU A 118 -10.58 4.86 -17.61
C LEU A 118 -11.00 5.59 -16.33
N GLY A 119 -10.27 6.61 -15.87
CA GLY A 119 -10.47 7.22 -14.56
C GLY A 119 -10.31 8.74 -14.48
N VAL A 120 -9.66 9.19 -13.43
CA VAL A 120 -9.60 10.58 -12.95
C VAL A 120 -8.40 11.36 -13.49
N GLY A 121 -7.67 10.80 -14.45
CA GLY A 121 -6.56 11.46 -15.14
C GLY A 121 -5.17 11.08 -14.62
N TRP A 122 -5.01 9.90 -14.03
CA TRP A 122 -3.68 9.38 -13.70
C TRP A 122 -2.80 9.29 -14.95
N GLN A 123 -1.53 9.64 -14.80
CA GLN A 123 -0.56 9.60 -15.90
C GLN A 123 0.11 8.22 -16.01
N TRP A 124 0.70 7.87 -17.16
CA TRP A 124 1.34 6.58 -17.42
C TRP A 124 2.36 6.16 -16.35
N TYR A 125 3.14 7.09 -15.81
CA TYR A 125 4.13 6.81 -14.77
C TYR A 125 3.50 6.41 -13.43
N HIS A 126 2.27 6.85 -13.14
CA HIS A 126 1.49 6.36 -12.02
C HIS A 126 1.00 4.93 -12.26
N GLY A 127 0.69 4.58 -13.51
CA GLY A 127 0.42 3.20 -13.90
C GLY A 127 1.61 2.29 -13.62
N ILE A 128 2.82 2.73 -13.97
CA ILE A 128 4.06 2.01 -13.62
C ILE A 128 4.21 1.87 -12.10
N LEU A 129 3.99 2.95 -11.34
CA LEU A 129 4.03 2.90 -9.88
C LEU A 129 3.03 1.87 -9.32
N GLY A 130 1.83 1.79 -9.90
CA GLY A 130 0.83 0.77 -9.55
C GLY A 130 1.33 -0.66 -9.81
N LEU A 131 1.93 -0.93 -10.97
CA LEU A 131 2.53 -2.24 -11.28
C LEU A 131 3.65 -2.60 -10.30
N VAL A 132 4.51 -1.65 -9.97
CA VAL A 132 5.58 -1.83 -8.97
C VAL A 132 4.99 -2.15 -7.60
N ALA A 133 3.98 -1.40 -7.15
CA ALA A 133 3.32 -1.64 -5.88
C ALA A 133 2.71 -3.05 -5.80
N ILE A 134 1.96 -3.48 -6.82
CA ILE A 134 1.37 -4.83 -6.89
C ILE A 134 2.47 -5.90 -6.87
N SER A 135 3.52 -5.72 -7.66
CA SER A 135 4.64 -6.67 -7.75
C SER A 135 5.36 -6.82 -6.41
N LEU A 136 5.58 -5.72 -5.69
CA LEU A 136 6.19 -5.72 -4.36
C LEU A 136 5.30 -6.40 -3.32
N LEU A 137 3.99 -6.13 -3.33
CA LEU A 137 3.02 -6.79 -2.43
C LEU A 137 2.97 -8.31 -2.65
N LEU A 138 2.96 -8.75 -3.92
CA LEU A 138 3.01 -10.17 -4.28
C LEU A 138 4.35 -10.81 -3.88
N ALA A 139 5.47 -10.12 -4.13
CA ALA A 139 6.80 -10.60 -3.76
C ALA A 139 6.97 -10.74 -2.24
N MET A 140 6.47 -9.78 -1.46
CA MET A 140 6.45 -9.83 0.00
C MET A 140 5.60 -10.98 0.51
N THR A 141 4.36 -11.12 0.01
CA THR A 141 3.44 -12.21 0.38
C THR A 141 4.05 -13.57 0.07
N ARG A 142 4.63 -13.74 -1.14
CA ARG A 142 5.33 -14.97 -1.54
C ARG A 142 6.52 -15.25 -0.62
N SER A 143 7.32 -14.23 -0.30
CA SER A 143 8.46 -14.38 0.61
C SER A 143 8.02 -14.86 2.01
N TYR A 144 6.96 -14.29 2.56
CA TYR A 144 6.39 -14.74 3.84
C TYR A 144 5.87 -16.18 3.78
N LEU A 145 5.16 -16.56 2.71
CA LEU A 145 4.66 -17.91 2.51
C LEU A 145 5.78 -18.95 2.47
N VAL A 146 6.85 -18.69 1.73
CA VAL A 146 8.02 -19.59 1.64
C VAL A 146 8.70 -19.71 3.00
N ALA A 147 8.92 -18.58 3.68
CA ALA A 147 9.59 -18.54 4.98
C ALA A 147 8.85 -19.31 6.09
N THR A 148 7.52 -19.35 6.02
CA THR A 148 6.69 -19.99 7.06
C THR A 148 6.27 -21.42 6.75
N ARG A 149 6.47 -21.90 5.51
CA ARG A 149 6.20 -23.30 5.15
C ARG A 149 7.11 -24.28 5.88
N HIS A 150 8.35 -23.89 6.17
CA HIS A 150 9.35 -24.75 6.82
C HIS A 150 9.22 -24.88 8.34
N VAL A 151 8.29 -24.17 8.97
CA VAL A 151 8.07 -24.19 10.43
C VAL A 151 6.93 -25.14 10.83
N ALA A 152 6.15 -25.62 9.86
CA ALA A 152 4.98 -26.47 10.09
C ALA A 152 5.19 -27.94 9.66
N ALA A 153 6.42 -28.32 9.30
CA ALA A 153 6.84 -29.69 9.02
C ALA A 153 7.87 -30.11 10.08
#